data_AF-A0A3D2UYI0-F1
#
_entry.id   AF-A0A3D2UYI0-F1
#
_cell.length_a   1.000
_cell.length_b   1.000
_cell.length_c   1.000
_cell.angle_alpha   90.00
_cell.angle_beta   90.00
_cell.angle_gamma   90.00
#
_symmetry.space_group_name_H-M   'P 1'
#
loop_
_entity.id
_entity.type
_entity.pdbx_description
1 polymer ?
#
loop_
_entity_poly.entity_id
_entity_poly.type
_entity_poly.pdbx_seq_one_letter_code
_entity_poly.pdbx_strand_id
1 'polypeptide(L)' 'MNETTTLTQTKELSPDDRANWKVDIAEGIDLLSEQEKLVIALHYHEELTTEEIAMVLEISEHKVKKIRDKTLQKLLNR' A
#
# COMPACT_ATOMS: atom_id res chain seq x y z
N MET A 1 11.96 -1.06 36.91
CA MET A 1 12.49 -0.37 35.72
C MET A 1 12.99 -1.44 34.78
N ASN A 2 12.12 -2.01 33.98
CA ASN A 2 11.98 -1.60 32.58
C ASN A 2 10.58 -1.98 32.07
N GLU A 3 9.92 -0.97 31.53
CA GLU A 3 8.54 -0.95 31.10
C GLU A 3 8.43 -1.71 29.77
N THR A 4 7.88 -2.93 29.81
CA THR A 4 7.46 -3.61 28.58
C THR A 4 5.99 -3.24 28.34
N THR A 5 5.77 -1.98 27.96
CA THR A 5 4.44 -1.49 27.60
C THR A 5 4.39 -1.28 26.09
N THR A 6 3.36 -1.91 25.51
CA THR A 6 2.68 -1.62 24.24
C THR A 6 3.43 -1.88 22.94
N LEU A 7 3.12 -3.01 22.28
CA LEU A 7 2.75 -3.05 20.85
C LEU A 7 1.86 -4.28 20.55
N THR A 8 0.78 -4.46 21.31
CA THR A 8 -0.30 -5.42 20.97
C THR A 8 -1.63 -4.79 21.35
N GLN A 9 -1.97 -3.69 20.70
CA GLN A 9 -3.36 -3.30 20.55
C GLN A 9 -3.70 -3.40 19.07
N THR A 10 -3.86 -4.63 18.59
CA THR A 10 -4.70 -4.87 17.41
C THR A 10 -6.11 -4.49 17.83
N LYS A 11 -6.48 -3.22 17.66
CA LYS A 11 -7.86 -2.79 17.67
C LYS A 11 -8.52 -3.60 16.56
N GLU A 12 -9.19 -4.70 16.93
CA GLU A 12 -10.01 -5.46 16.00
C GLU A 12 -11.02 -4.48 15.43
N LEU A 13 -10.86 -4.12 14.16
CA LEU A 13 -11.79 -3.24 13.49
C LEU A 13 -13.17 -3.88 13.54
N SER A 14 -14.17 -3.14 14.00
CA SER A 14 -15.58 -3.54 13.94
C SER A 14 -15.93 -3.95 12.50
N PRO A 15 -16.87 -4.88 12.26
CA PRO A 15 -17.34 -5.18 10.90
C PRO A 15 -17.67 -3.92 10.08
N ASP A 16 -18.25 -2.91 10.72
CA ASP A 16 -18.58 -1.63 10.09
C ASP A 16 -17.33 -0.80 9.75
N ASP A 17 -16.36 -0.72 10.67
CA ASP A 17 -15.09 -0.04 10.43
C ASP A 17 -14.29 -0.72 9.30
N ARG A 18 -14.36 -2.05 9.18
CA ARG A 18 -13.74 -2.80 8.09
C ARG A 18 -14.42 -2.54 6.75
N ALA A 19 -15.75 -2.42 6.75
CA ALA A 19 -16.49 -2.10 5.54
C ALA A 19 -16.14 -0.69 5.05
N ASN A 20 -16.12 0.29 5.94
CA ASN A 20 -15.74 1.67 5.63
C ASN A 20 -14.29 1.75 5.13
N TRP A 21 -13.36 1.11 5.82
CA TRP A 21 -11.96 0.99 5.37
C TRP A 21 -11.84 0.48 3.93
N LYS A 22 -12.60 -0.56 3.58
CA LYS A 22 -12.54 -1.15 2.22
C LYS A 22 -13.05 -0.16 1.18
N VAL A 23 -14.10 0.60 1.50
CA VAL A 23 -14.64 1.64 0.64
C VAL A 23 -13.61 2.76 0.47
N ASP A 24 -13.02 3.26 1.55
CA ASP A 24 -12.04 4.35 1.53
C ASP A 24 -10.80 4.00 0.70
N ILE A 25 -10.30 2.76 0.83
CA ILE A 25 -9.19 2.25 0.04
C ILE A 25 -9.59 2.07 -1.43
N ALA A 26 -10.79 1.55 -1.72
CA ALA A 26 -11.27 1.39 -3.09
C ALA A 26 -11.37 2.74 -3.80
N GLU A 27 -11.98 3.74 -3.16
CA GLU A 27 -12.01 5.11 -3.66
C GLU A 27 -10.60 5.72 -3.79
N GLY A 28 -9.69 5.38 -2.89
CA GLY A 28 -8.29 5.79 -2.95
C GLY A 28 -7.58 5.22 -4.18
N ILE A 29 -7.84 3.94 -4.50
CA ILE A 29 -7.31 3.26 -5.68
C ILE A 29 -7.82 3.91 -6.96
N ASP A 30 -9.09 4.33 -7.01
CA ASP A 30 -9.66 4.99 -8.19
C ASP A 30 -8.94 6.30 -8.56
N LEU A 31 -8.39 7.01 -7.56
CA LEU A 31 -7.63 8.25 -7.74
C LEU A 31 -6.16 8.07 -8.09
N LEU A 32 -5.67 6.83 -8.11
CA LEU A 32 -4.30 6.53 -8.51
C LEU A 32 -4.15 6.69 -10.02
N SER A 33 -2.97 7.18 -10.42
CA SER A 33 -2.57 7.14 -11.83
C SER A 33 -2.40 5.69 -12.30
N GLU A 34 -2.50 5.45 -13.61
CA GLU A 34 -2.27 4.13 -14.21
C GLU A 34 -0.93 3.52 -13.77
N GLN A 35 0.12 4.34 -13.67
CA GLN A 35 1.43 3.88 -13.23
C GLN A 35 1.45 3.46 -11.75
N GLU A 36 0.73 4.17 -10.89
CA GLU A 36 0.60 3.81 -9.47
C GLU A 36 -0.22 2.52 -9.30
N LYS A 37 -1.34 2.38 -10.02
CA LYS A 37 -2.16 1.16 -10.03
C LYS A 37 -1.34 -0.06 -10.48
N LEU A 38 -0.58 0.09 -11.56
CA LEU A 38 0.23 -0.98 -12.12
C LEU A 38 1.33 -1.44 -11.14
N VAL A 39 2.03 -0.51 -10.49
CA VAL A 39 3.06 -0.86 -9.49
C VAL A 39 2.46 -1.62 -8.30
N ILE A 40 1.29 -1.19 -7.80
CA ILE A 40 0.60 -1.88 -6.70
C ILE A 40 0.09 -3.26 -7.15
N ALA A 41 -0.48 -3.37 -8.36
CA ALA A 41 -0.96 -4.65 -8.89
C ALA A 41 0.19 -5.65 -9.03
N LEU A 42 1.31 -5.25 -9.65
CA LEU A 42 2.48 -6.13 -9.78
C LEU A 42 3.04 -6.54 -8.41
N HIS A 43 2.98 -5.66 -7.41
CA HIS A 43 3.53 -5.97 -6.09
C HIS A 43 2.63 -6.84 -5.21
N TYR A 44 1.32 -6.56 -5.18
CA TYR A 44 0.39 -7.19 -4.23
C TYR A 44 -0.50 -8.26 -4.87
N HIS A 45 -0.70 -8.25 -6.19
CA HIS A 45 -1.46 -9.27 -6.91
C HIS A 45 -0.53 -10.31 -7.54
N GLU A 46 0.53 -9.86 -8.21
CA GLU A 46 1.51 -10.75 -8.87
C GLU A 46 2.70 -11.12 -7.98
N GLU A 47 2.75 -10.61 -6.75
CA GLU A 47 3.81 -10.87 -5.75
C GLU A 47 5.23 -10.54 -6.23
N LEU A 48 5.39 -9.66 -7.22
CA LEU A 48 6.70 -9.28 -7.76
C LEU A 48 7.48 -8.41 -6.77
N THR A 49 8.80 -8.64 -6.77
CA THR A 49 9.77 -7.83 -6.06
C THR A 49 9.98 -6.47 -6.75
N THR A 50 10.57 -5.51 -6.04
CA THR A 50 10.87 -4.19 -6.63
C THR A 50 11.82 -4.28 -7.83
N GLU A 51 12.76 -5.23 -7.81
CA GLU A 51 13.68 -5.50 -8.91
C GLU A 51 12.95 -6.04 -10.14
N GLU A 52 12.07 -7.03 -9.96
CA GLU A 52 11.25 -7.58 -11.04
C GLU A 52 10.32 -6.53 -11.65
N ILE A 53 9.68 -5.71 -10.82
CA ILE A 53 8.82 -4.61 -11.29
C ILE A 53 9.63 -3.59 -12.08
N ALA A 54 10.85 -3.25 -11.62
CA ALA A 54 11.74 -2.34 -12.33
C ALA A 54 12.10 -2.87 -13.72
N MET A 55 12.38 -4.18 -13.84
CA MET A 55 12.61 -4.84 -15.12
C MET A 55 11.37 -4.85 -16.01
N VAL A 56 10.21 -5.23 -15.49
CA VAL A 56 8.94 -5.32 -16.24
C VAL A 56 8.50 -3.95 -16.76
N LEU A 57 8.68 -2.90 -15.98
CA LEU A 57 8.25 -1.54 -16.34
C LEU A 57 9.36 -0.71 -17.01
N GLU A 58 10.54 -1.29 -17.23
CA GLU A 58 11.71 -0.64 -17.83
C GLU A 58 12.07 0.70 -17.14
N ILE A 59 12.01 0.73 -15.80
CA ILE A 59 12.34 1.89 -14.98
C ILE A 59 13.30 1.50 -13.85
N SER A 60 13.95 2.49 -13.21
CA SER A 60 14.84 2.19 -12.07
C SER A 60 14.07 1.74 -10.82
N GLU A 61 14.67 0.87 -10.03
CA GLU A 61 14.13 0.46 -8.72
C GLU A 61 13.78 1.64 -7.82
N HIS A 62 14.62 2.69 -7.82
CA HIS A 62 14.35 3.91 -7.06
C HIS A 62 13.04 4.56 -7.48
N LYS A 63 12.72 4.57 -8.78
CA LYS A 63 11.44 5.08 -9.29
C LYS A 63 10.27 4.19 -8.84
N VAL A 64 10.42 2.87 -8.88
CA VAL A 64 9.41 1.93 -8.36
C VAL A 64 9.14 2.16 -6.88
N LYS A 65 10.18 2.23 -6.04
CA LYS A 65 10.06 2.52 -4.59
C LYS A 65 9.34 3.84 -4.36
N LYS A 66 9.74 4.90 -5.06
CA LYS A 66 9.11 6.23 -4.97
C LYS A 66 7.62 6.19 -5.34
N ILE A 67 7.26 5.48 -6.40
CA ILE A 67 5.86 5.34 -6.83
C ILE A 67 5.08 4.59 -5.76
N ARG A 68 5.59 3.46 -5.28
CA ARG A 68 4.95 2.66 -4.23
C ARG A 68 4.74 3.47 -2.95
N ASP A 69 5.78 4.14 -2.46
CA ASP A 69 5.72 4.90 -1.21
C ASP A 69 4.74 6.08 -1.32
N LYS A 70 4.73 6.79 -2.46
CA LYS A 70 3.75 7.84 -2.75
C LYS A 70 2.32 7.29 -2.81
N THR A 71 2.15 6.11 -3.40
CA THR A 71 0.85 5.44 -3.51
C THR A 71 0.32 5.04 -2.14
N LEU A 72 1.17 4.42 -1.30
CA LEU A 72 0.81 4.06 0.07
C LEU A 72 0.45 5.31 0.90
N GLN A 73 1.17 6.42 0.75
CA GLN A 73 0.79 7.68 1.41
C GLN A 73 -0.58 8.18 0.97
N LYS A 74 -0.94 8.06 -0.31
CA LYS A 74 -2.28 8.44 -0.80
C LYS A 74 -3.39 7.55 -0.24
N LEU A 75 -3.12 6.26 -0.08
CA LEU A 75 -4.11 5.29 0.42
C LEU A 75 -4.26 5.33 1.94
N LEU A 76 -3.16 5.56 2.68
CA LEU A 76 -3.13 5.45 4.15
C LEU A 76 -3.36 6.78 4.89
N ASN A 77 -3.11 7.93 4.26
CA ASN A 77 -3.30 9.25 4.90
C ASN A 77 -4.67 9.86 4.58
N ARG A 78 -5.70 9.03 4.37
CA ARG A 78 -7.09 9.48 4.19
C ARG A 78 -7.86 9.47 5.50
#